data_AF-A0A2P8CG02-F1
#
_entry.id   AF-A0A2P8CG02-F1
#
_cell.length_a   1.000
_cell.length_b   1.000
_cell.length_c   1.000
_cell.angle_alpha   90.00
_cell.angle_beta   90.00
_cell.angle_gamma   90.00
#
_symmetry.space_group_name_H-M   'P 1'
#
loop_
_entity.id
_entity.type
_entity.pdbx_description
1 polymer ?
#
loop_
_entity_poly.entity_id
_entity_poly.type
_entity_poly.pdbx_seq_one_letter_code
_entity_poly.pdbx_strand_id
1 'polypeptide(L)'
;MKTHNFYAGPSILPEFTKERTAEAVMNFAGTGLSVMEVSHRSKEFVAVMDEARDLVKELLEVPADYEVLFLQGGASTQFYMVPFNLMKTKAAYLNTGTWASKAIKEAKLYGEVIEVASSKDKNFNYIPRGYEVPSDVDYLHITTNNTIFGTEILEDLDVPVRIVADMSSDIFSRPIDIKKYDVIYAGAQKNLAPSGVTLVIIKKDILGKVDRPIPTMIDYRTHIDKESMFNTPPTVPVFAALMTLRWLKENGGIKEMEKKNIAKAKLLYDELDRNKMFVPNIPNPEDRSRMNVTFVMAPGFEEFEKEFLEVAAAHNIVGIKGHRSVGGFRASIYNAMPIESVGVLVEAMKEFEAKH
;
A
#
# COMPACT_ATOMS: atom_id res chain seq x y z
N MET A 1 -2.83 -29.26 -4.82
CA MET A 1 -3.51 -28.42 -3.79
C MET A 1 -3.25 -26.95 -4.11
N LYS A 2 -4.17 -26.04 -3.76
CA LYS A 2 -4.03 -24.59 -3.97
C LYS A 2 -3.00 -24.02 -2.99
N THR A 3 -2.12 -23.14 -3.46
CA THR A 3 -1.18 -22.39 -2.59
C THR A 3 -1.84 -21.12 -2.06
N HIS A 4 -1.73 -20.87 -0.76
CA HIS A 4 -2.29 -19.69 -0.08
C HIS A 4 -1.18 -18.67 0.20
N ASN A 5 -1.08 -17.64 -0.64
CA ASN A 5 0.02 -16.68 -0.64
C ASN A 5 -0.28 -15.43 0.21
N PHE A 6 0.33 -15.34 1.40
CA PHE A 6 0.23 -14.21 2.34
C PHE A 6 1.43 -13.25 2.29
N TYR A 7 2.28 -13.32 1.25
CA TYR A 7 3.40 -12.38 1.11
C TYR A 7 2.95 -10.92 1.15
N ALA A 8 3.69 -10.09 1.88
CA ALA A 8 3.36 -8.69 2.06
C ALA A 8 3.77 -7.77 0.90
N GLY A 9 4.50 -8.29 -0.10
CA GLY A 9 5.06 -7.52 -1.20
C GLY A 9 6.32 -8.18 -1.78
N PRO A 10 6.32 -8.65 -3.04
CA PRO A 10 5.18 -8.69 -3.96
C PRO A 10 4.03 -9.54 -3.41
N SER A 11 2.80 -9.04 -3.52
CA SER A 11 1.60 -9.70 -3.03
C SER A 11 0.97 -10.62 -4.06
N ILE A 12 -0.06 -11.37 -3.63
CA ILE A 12 -0.98 -12.03 -4.54
C ILE A 12 -1.72 -11.00 -5.41
N LEU A 13 -1.91 -11.32 -6.69
CA LEU A 13 -2.72 -10.55 -7.64
C LEU A 13 -4.01 -11.32 -7.98
N PRO A 14 -5.08 -10.64 -8.42
CA PRO A 14 -6.27 -11.32 -8.93
C PRO A 14 -5.89 -12.26 -10.08
N GLU A 15 -6.55 -13.42 -10.17
CA GLU A 15 -6.32 -14.36 -11.29
C GLU A 15 -6.58 -13.68 -12.63
N PHE A 16 -7.66 -12.90 -12.71
CA PHE A 16 -8.00 -12.04 -13.84
C PHE A 16 -6.81 -11.19 -14.29
N THR A 17 -6.15 -10.49 -13.36
CA THR A 17 -4.99 -9.66 -13.69
C THR A 17 -3.83 -10.50 -14.24
N LYS A 18 -3.53 -11.64 -13.64
CA LYS A 18 -2.43 -12.51 -14.08
C LYS A 18 -2.67 -13.06 -15.48
N GLU A 19 -3.85 -13.61 -15.73
CA GLU A 19 -4.22 -14.19 -17.03
C GLU A 19 -4.17 -13.14 -18.14
N ARG A 20 -4.82 -11.99 -17.95
CA ARG A 20 -4.83 -10.92 -18.95
C ARG A 20 -3.45 -10.31 -19.20
N THR A 21 -2.63 -10.20 -18.15
CA THR A 21 -1.24 -9.74 -18.30
C THR A 21 -0.42 -10.75 -19.08
N ALA A 22 -0.57 -12.06 -18.82
CA ALA A 22 0.11 -13.11 -19.56
C ALA A 22 -0.29 -13.10 -21.05
N GLU A 23 -1.57 -12.94 -21.36
CA GLU A 23 -2.07 -12.78 -22.73
C GLU A 23 -1.42 -11.58 -23.44
N ALA A 24 -1.38 -10.41 -22.79
CA ALA A 24 -0.77 -9.20 -23.37
C ALA A 24 0.76 -9.30 -23.53
N VAL A 25 1.43 -10.08 -22.70
CA VAL A 25 2.85 -10.41 -22.87
C VAL A 25 3.07 -11.24 -24.14
N MET A 26 2.12 -12.10 -24.51
CA MET A 26 2.23 -12.95 -25.71
C MET A 26 1.76 -12.24 -26.99
N ASN A 27 0.63 -11.52 -26.94
CA ASN A 27 0.10 -10.74 -28.06
C ASN A 27 -0.82 -9.63 -27.52
N PHE A 28 -0.32 -8.41 -27.51
CA PHE A 28 -1.01 -7.24 -27.00
C PHE A 28 -1.97 -6.66 -28.03
N ALA A 29 -3.24 -6.54 -27.64
CA ALA A 29 -4.29 -5.85 -28.40
C ALA A 29 -4.45 -6.31 -29.86
N GLY A 30 -4.11 -7.57 -30.16
CA GLY A 30 -4.18 -8.11 -31.53
C GLY A 30 -3.16 -7.52 -32.50
N THR A 31 -2.15 -6.79 -31.99
CA THR A 31 -1.10 -6.17 -32.81
C THR A 31 -0.11 -7.17 -33.39
N GLY A 32 -0.08 -8.39 -32.85
CA GLY A 32 0.96 -9.38 -33.15
C GLY A 32 2.28 -9.13 -32.41
N LEU A 33 2.34 -8.12 -31.53
CA LEU A 33 3.51 -7.76 -30.73
C LEU A 33 3.22 -7.92 -29.24
N SER A 34 4.25 -8.07 -28.43
CA SER A 34 4.12 -8.04 -26.97
C SER A 34 3.89 -6.62 -26.44
N VAL A 35 3.20 -6.48 -25.29
CA VAL A 35 3.13 -5.20 -24.56
C VAL A 35 4.51 -4.69 -24.11
N MET A 36 5.53 -5.56 -24.12
CA MET A 36 6.93 -5.20 -23.88
C MET A 36 7.61 -4.55 -25.09
N GLU A 37 7.07 -4.77 -26.29
CA GLU A 37 7.69 -4.40 -27.57
C GLU A 37 7.00 -3.20 -28.23
N VAL A 38 5.75 -2.90 -27.84
CA VAL A 38 5.04 -1.73 -28.35
C VAL A 38 5.63 -0.42 -27.83
N SER A 39 5.63 0.59 -28.70
CA SER A 39 6.01 1.94 -28.30
C SER A 39 5.02 2.48 -27.27
N HIS A 40 5.51 3.09 -26.19
CA HIS A 40 4.68 3.80 -25.22
C HIS A 40 3.96 5.02 -25.81
N ARG A 41 4.25 5.39 -27.06
CA ARG A 41 3.55 6.43 -27.83
C ARG A 41 2.55 5.88 -28.84
N SER A 42 2.46 4.55 -28.99
CA SER A 42 1.47 3.95 -29.87
C SER A 42 0.06 4.21 -29.32
N LYS A 43 -0.94 4.23 -30.20
CA LYS A 43 -2.33 4.50 -29.80
C LYS A 43 -2.82 3.47 -28.78
N GLU A 44 -2.38 2.22 -28.93
CA GLU A 44 -2.74 1.10 -28.07
C GLU A 44 -2.20 1.26 -26.65
N PHE A 45 -0.93 1.69 -26.49
CA PHE A 45 -0.38 1.88 -25.15
C PHE A 45 -0.83 3.20 -24.51
N VAL A 46 -1.04 4.26 -25.30
CA VAL A 46 -1.66 5.50 -24.79
C VAL A 46 -3.03 5.20 -24.21
N ALA A 47 -3.86 4.40 -24.89
CA ALA A 47 -5.16 3.97 -24.38
C ALA A 47 -5.05 3.21 -23.03
N VAL A 48 -4.00 2.38 -22.86
CA VAL A 48 -3.75 1.70 -21.58
C VAL A 48 -3.46 2.70 -20.45
N MET A 49 -2.60 3.68 -20.71
CA MET A 49 -2.23 4.68 -19.70
C MET A 49 -3.41 5.58 -19.35
N ASP A 50 -4.14 6.06 -20.36
CA ASP A 50 -5.30 6.94 -20.17
C ASP A 50 -6.41 6.24 -19.39
N GLU A 51 -6.77 5.02 -19.79
CA GLU A 51 -7.79 4.25 -19.09
C GLU A 51 -7.37 3.91 -17.66
N ALA A 52 -6.08 3.61 -17.42
CA ALA A 52 -5.60 3.34 -16.07
C ALA A 52 -5.75 4.57 -15.18
N ARG A 53 -5.40 5.76 -15.68
CA ARG A 53 -5.59 7.03 -14.93
C ARG A 53 -7.07 7.30 -14.68
N ASP A 54 -7.91 7.11 -15.68
CA ASP A 54 -9.35 7.37 -15.58
C ASP A 54 -10.03 6.43 -14.60
N LEU A 55 -9.68 5.14 -14.59
CA LEU A 55 -10.22 4.19 -13.61
C LEU A 55 -9.76 4.49 -12.19
N VAL A 56 -8.54 5.00 -11.98
CA VAL A 56 -8.14 5.51 -10.65
C VAL A 56 -9.02 6.70 -10.26
N LYS A 57 -9.24 7.65 -11.18
CA LYS A 57 -10.08 8.82 -10.94
C LYS A 57 -11.53 8.41 -10.60
N GLU A 58 -12.08 7.45 -11.32
CA GLU A 58 -13.42 6.91 -11.09
C GLU A 58 -13.52 6.16 -9.74
N LEU A 59 -12.64 5.19 -9.50
CA LEU A 59 -12.72 4.30 -8.33
C LEU A 59 -12.53 5.02 -7.00
N LEU A 60 -11.68 6.06 -6.98
CA LEU A 60 -11.37 6.83 -5.79
C LEU A 60 -12.08 8.20 -5.76
N GLU A 61 -12.98 8.46 -6.71
CA GLU A 61 -13.71 9.74 -6.80
C GLU A 61 -12.75 10.96 -6.81
N VAL A 62 -11.63 10.86 -7.54
CA VAL A 62 -10.57 11.87 -7.57
C VAL A 62 -11.07 13.18 -8.20
N PRO A 63 -10.96 14.33 -7.50
CA PRO A 63 -11.40 15.62 -8.03
C PRO A 63 -10.60 16.10 -9.25
N ALA A 64 -11.20 16.99 -10.07
CA ALA A 64 -10.62 17.45 -11.33
C ALA A 64 -9.34 18.32 -11.21
N ASP A 65 -9.12 18.91 -10.03
CA ASP A 65 -7.91 19.69 -9.70
C ASP A 65 -6.70 18.81 -9.33
N TYR A 66 -6.87 17.48 -9.31
CA TYR A 66 -5.81 16.50 -9.10
C TYR A 66 -5.38 15.83 -10.42
N GLU A 67 -4.17 15.29 -10.42
CA GLU A 67 -3.69 14.38 -11.46
C GLU A 67 -3.28 13.03 -10.89
N VAL A 68 -3.39 12.01 -11.75
CA VAL A 68 -2.97 10.65 -11.47
C VAL A 68 -1.74 10.33 -12.30
N LEU A 69 -0.69 9.83 -11.66
CA LEU A 69 0.58 9.51 -12.30
C LEU A 69 0.98 8.04 -12.05
N PHE A 70 1.56 7.41 -13.06
CA PHE A 70 2.23 6.11 -12.96
C PHE A 70 3.73 6.27 -13.14
N LEU A 71 4.49 6.25 -12.05
CA LEU A 71 5.92 6.53 -12.00
C LEU A 71 6.75 5.28 -11.70
N GLN A 72 8.06 5.35 -11.94
CA GLN A 72 9.03 4.30 -11.57
C GLN A 72 9.73 4.60 -10.23
N GLY A 73 10.55 3.65 -9.75
CA GLY A 73 11.40 3.84 -8.56
C GLY A 73 10.79 3.42 -7.22
N GLY A 74 9.48 3.16 -7.19
CA GLY A 74 8.79 2.71 -5.98
C GLY A 74 8.50 3.84 -4.98
N ALA A 75 7.80 3.50 -3.89
CA ALA A 75 7.49 4.42 -2.80
C ALA A 75 8.75 5.07 -2.19
N SER A 76 9.88 4.35 -2.15
CA SER A 76 11.16 4.89 -1.66
C SER A 76 11.64 6.10 -2.45
N THR A 77 11.38 6.16 -3.76
CA THR A 77 11.67 7.37 -4.56
C THR A 77 10.78 8.52 -4.15
N GLN A 78 9.54 8.25 -3.77
CA GLN A 78 8.61 9.29 -3.30
C GLN A 78 9.06 9.90 -1.95
N PHE A 79 9.81 9.16 -1.13
CA PHE A 79 10.35 9.66 0.14
C PHE A 79 11.25 10.88 -0.03
N TYR A 80 11.98 10.98 -1.14
CA TYR A 80 12.77 12.17 -1.45
C TYR A 80 12.12 13.05 -2.53
N MET A 81 11.31 12.50 -3.44
CA MET A 81 10.63 13.28 -4.48
C MET A 81 9.58 14.24 -3.91
N VAL A 82 8.83 13.82 -2.89
CA VAL A 82 7.86 14.68 -2.18
C VAL A 82 8.55 15.91 -1.57
N PRO A 83 9.52 15.78 -0.66
CA PRO A 83 10.17 16.96 -0.08
C PRO A 83 10.90 17.80 -1.12
N PHE A 84 11.45 17.20 -2.18
CA PHE A 84 12.06 17.97 -3.26
C PHE A 84 11.06 18.95 -3.91
N ASN A 85 9.81 18.51 -4.11
CA ASN A 85 8.78 19.31 -4.79
C ASN A 85 7.99 20.23 -3.86
N LEU A 86 7.84 19.87 -2.58
CA LEU A 86 6.90 20.53 -1.67
C LEU A 86 7.56 21.23 -0.48
N MET A 87 8.74 20.79 -0.03
CA MET A 87 9.36 21.30 1.19
C MET A 87 10.17 22.57 0.92
N LYS A 88 9.67 23.71 1.43
CA LYS A 88 10.34 24.99 1.34
C LYS A 88 11.23 25.23 2.56
N THR A 89 10.73 24.93 3.75
CA THR A 89 11.43 25.16 5.03
C THR A 89 11.39 23.93 5.93
N LYS A 90 10.19 23.47 6.31
CA LYS A 90 10.00 22.41 7.30
C LYS A 90 8.75 21.60 7.08
N ALA A 91 8.76 20.35 7.51
CA ALA A 91 7.66 19.41 7.33
C ALA A 91 7.40 18.61 8.59
N ALA A 92 6.13 18.32 8.86
CA ALA A 92 5.70 17.46 9.96
C ALA A 92 5.63 16.00 9.48
N TYR A 93 5.96 15.06 10.37
CA TYR A 93 5.88 13.63 10.12
C TYR A 93 5.27 12.92 11.32
N LEU A 94 4.29 12.04 11.07
CA LEU A 94 3.78 11.08 12.04
C LEU A 94 4.57 9.77 11.90
N ASN A 95 5.36 9.40 12.92
CA ASN A 95 6.24 8.24 12.87
C ASN A 95 5.59 6.98 13.47
N THR A 96 4.84 6.25 12.64
CA THR A 96 4.13 5.03 13.05
C THR A 96 4.82 3.74 12.63
N GLY A 97 6.04 3.80 12.10
CA GLY A 97 6.73 2.57 11.69
C GLY A 97 7.94 2.78 10.79
N THR A 98 8.41 1.68 10.19
CA THR A 98 9.62 1.63 9.37
C THR A 98 9.53 2.50 8.13
N TRP A 99 8.35 2.60 7.50
CA TRP A 99 8.17 3.39 6.27
C TRP A 99 8.19 4.88 6.58
N ALA A 100 7.46 5.33 7.61
CA ALA A 100 7.54 6.70 8.12
C ALA A 100 8.97 7.08 8.54
N SER A 101 9.66 6.21 9.29
CA SER A 101 11.06 6.44 9.68
C SER A 101 12.02 6.58 8.48
N LYS A 102 11.78 5.86 7.38
CA LYS A 102 12.56 6.00 6.14
C LYS A 102 12.22 7.30 5.39
N ALA A 103 10.94 7.68 5.34
CA ALA A 103 10.51 8.94 4.75
C ALA A 103 11.10 10.15 5.50
N ILE A 104 11.08 10.11 6.84
CA ILE A 104 11.74 11.12 7.70
C ILE A 104 13.23 11.24 7.37
N LYS A 105 13.93 10.11 7.18
CA LYS A 105 15.37 10.12 6.87
C LYS A 105 15.67 10.90 5.58
N GLU A 106 14.91 10.65 4.52
CA GLU A 106 15.09 11.35 3.23
C GLU A 106 14.70 12.83 3.32
N ALA A 107 13.61 13.15 4.04
CA ALA A 107 13.12 14.53 4.19
C ALA A 107 14.12 15.46 4.89
N LYS A 108 14.92 14.94 5.83
CA LYS A 108 15.98 15.70 6.52
C LYS A 108 17.06 16.27 5.57
N LEU A 109 17.14 15.79 4.33
CA LEU A 109 18.05 16.35 3.33
C LEU A 109 17.57 17.69 2.76
N TYR A 110 16.31 18.07 2.98
CA TYR A 110 15.65 19.21 2.29
C TYR A 110 15.30 20.38 3.22
N GLY A 111 15.20 20.13 4.52
CA GLY A 111 14.88 21.13 5.53
C GLY A 111 14.65 20.52 6.92
N GLU A 112 14.01 21.27 7.80
CA GLU A 112 13.70 20.84 9.17
C GLU A 112 12.56 19.81 9.19
N VAL A 113 12.72 18.72 9.93
CA VAL A 113 11.67 17.70 10.10
C VAL A 113 11.19 17.70 11.55
N ILE A 114 9.90 17.95 11.73
CA ILE A 114 9.21 17.88 13.01
C ILE A 114 8.51 16.51 13.11
N GLU A 115 8.99 15.64 14.00
CA GLU A 115 8.28 14.41 14.34
C GLU A 115 7.17 14.76 15.34
N VAL A 116 5.93 14.96 14.84
CA VAL A 116 4.80 15.45 15.66
C VAL A 116 4.33 14.42 16.69
N ALA A 117 4.46 13.14 16.34
CA ALA A 117 4.25 12.02 17.25
C ALA A 117 4.93 10.77 16.70
N SER A 118 5.12 9.80 17.59
CA SER A 118 5.75 8.53 17.28
C SER A 118 5.19 7.44 18.18
N SER A 119 5.00 6.23 17.64
CA SER A 119 4.68 5.03 18.43
C SER A 119 5.89 4.13 18.67
N LYS A 120 7.10 4.65 18.42
CA LYS A 120 8.37 3.91 18.56
C LYS A 120 8.62 3.41 19.98
N ASP A 121 8.14 4.11 21.00
CA ASP A 121 8.27 3.75 22.43
C ASP A 121 7.59 2.41 22.77
N LYS A 122 6.59 2.00 22.00
CA LYS A 122 5.93 0.69 22.09
C LYS A 122 6.15 -0.18 20.85
N ASN A 123 7.31 -0.05 20.19
CA ASN A 123 7.65 -0.82 18.99
C ASN A 123 6.58 -0.69 17.88
N PHE A 124 6.02 0.51 17.74
CA PHE A 124 5.03 0.88 16.73
C PHE A 124 3.70 0.09 16.78
N ASN A 125 3.33 -0.44 17.94
CA ASN A 125 2.12 -1.25 18.10
C ASN A 125 0.82 -0.46 18.34
N TYR A 126 0.81 0.84 18.11
CA TYR A 126 -0.38 1.70 18.21
C TYR A 126 -0.28 2.90 17.26
N ILE A 127 -1.40 3.60 17.04
CA ILE A 127 -1.46 4.88 16.34
C ILE A 127 -1.50 6.02 17.37
N PRO A 128 -0.49 6.93 17.39
CA PRO A 128 -0.51 8.08 18.29
C PRO A 128 -1.72 8.98 18.06
N ARG A 129 -2.27 9.54 19.14
CA ARG A 129 -3.42 10.47 19.13
C ARG A 129 -3.10 11.69 20.00
N GLY A 130 -3.86 12.77 19.83
CA GLY A 130 -3.74 13.98 20.66
C GLY A 130 -2.48 14.80 20.44
N TYR A 131 -1.79 14.61 19.32
CA TYR A 131 -0.66 15.43 18.91
C TYR A 131 -1.14 16.67 18.15
N GLU A 132 -0.35 17.75 18.23
CA GLU A 132 -0.61 18.97 17.47
C GLU A 132 0.27 19.01 16.22
N VAL A 133 -0.30 19.47 15.11
CA VAL A 133 0.44 19.70 13.87
C VAL A 133 0.69 21.20 13.74
N PRO A 134 1.95 21.66 13.75
CA PRO A 134 2.24 23.09 13.65
C PRO A 134 1.71 23.66 12.33
N SER A 135 1.03 24.80 12.37
CA SER A 135 0.36 25.39 11.19
C SER A 135 1.34 25.96 10.16
N ASP A 136 2.61 26.12 10.52
CA ASP A 136 3.66 26.71 9.69
C ASP A 136 4.57 25.68 9.00
N VAL A 137 4.19 24.39 9.03
CA VAL A 137 4.85 23.35 8.22
C VAL A 137 4.32 23.35 6.79
N ASP A 138 5.17 22.98 5.84
CA ASP A 138 4.81 22.91 4.42
C ASP A 138 3.79 21.79 4.13
N TYR A 139 3.88 20.69 4.88
CA TYR A 139 2.97 19.54 4.87
C TYR A 139 3.14 18.65 6.13
N LEU A 140 2.14 17.82 6.41
CA LEU A 140 2.19 16.65 7.27
C LEU A 140 2.33 15.38 6.40
N HIS A 141 3.33 14.55 6.68
CA HIS A 141 3.45 13.22 6.07
C HIS A 141 2.98 12.13 7.03
N ILE A 142 2.15 11.23 6.52
CA ILE A 142 1.65 10.05 7.23
C ILE A 142 1.89 8.78 6.41
N THR A 143 2.00 7.65 7.11
CA THR A 143 1.86 6.31 6.53
C THR A 143 0.55 5.74 7.01
N THR A 144 -0.43 5.55 6.11
CA THR A 144 -1.78 5.14 6.51
C THR A 144 -1.83 3.69 6.97
N ASN A 145 -0.97 2.82 6.43
CA ASN A 145 -0.88 1.42 6.86
C ASN A 145 0.58 0.95 7.03
N ASN A 146 0.93 0.50 8.24
CA ASN A 146 2.27 0.07 8.62
C ASN A 146 2.45 -1.43 8.42
N THR A 147 2.79 -1.84 7.19
CA THR A 147 2.90 -3.25 6.74
C THR A 147 3.74 -4.18 7.64
N ILE A 148 4.74 -3.66 8.35
CA ILE A 148 5.62 -4.47 9.21
C ILE A 148 5.01 -4.68 10.60
N PHE A 149 4.36 -3.65 11.15
CA PHE A 149 3.89 -3.65 12.53
C PHE A 149 2.42 -4.03 12.63
N GLY A 150 1.63 -3.77 11.58
CA GLY A 150 0.22 -4.16 11.51
C GLY A 150 -0.73 -3.09 12.04
N THR A 151 -0.31 -1.83 12.11
CA THR A 151 -1.21 -0.70 12.44
C THR A 151 -1.75 0.01 11.21
N GLU A 152 -2.98 0.53 11.27
CA GLU A 152 -3.63 1.28 10.19
C GLU A 152 -4.39 2.49 10.72
N ILE A 153 -4.34 3.60 9.98
CA ILE A 153 -5.14 4.81 10.19
C ILE A 153 -6.42 4.67 9.36
N LEU A 154 -7.52 4.34 10.04
CA LEU A 154 -8.80 4.00 9.42
C LEU A 154 -9.68 5.23 9.11
N GLU A 155 -9.26 6.40 9.59
CA GLU A 155 -9.98 7.68 9.44
C GLU A 155 -9.11 8.69 8.70
N ASP A 156 -9.76 9.55 7.92
CA ASP A 156 -9.07 10.61 7.20
C ASP A 156 -8.86 11.80 8.14
N LEU A 157 -7.61 12.27 8.26
CA LEU A 157 -7.25 13.30 9.23
C LEU A 157 -7.80 14.67 8.82
N ASP A 158 -8.25 15.45 9.79
CA ASP A 158 -8.67 16.84 9.61
C ASP A 158 -7.63 17.78 10.22
N VAL A 159 -6.67 18.24 9.42
CA VAL A 159 -5.59 19.14 9.85
C VAL A 159 -5.50 20.37 8.93
N PRO A 160 -5.08 21.55 9.44
CA PRO A 160 -5.10 22.80 8.67
C PRO A 160 -3.91 22.95 7.69
N VAL A 161 -3.15 21.88 7.47
CA VAL A 161 -1.95 21.86 6.62
C VAL A 161 -2.09 20.80 5.54
N ARG A 162 -1.24 20.87 4.51
CA ARG A 162 -1.25 19.87 3.44
C ARG A 162 -0.97 18.47 3.98
N ILE A 163 -1.60 17.46 3.42
CA ILE A 163 -1.32 16.06 3.80
C ILE A 163 -0.68 15.30 2.65
N VAL A 164 0.43 14.63 2.95
CA VAL A 164 1.06 13.63 2.10
C VAL A 164 0.89 12.25 2.73
N ALA A 165 0.35 11.29 1.99
CA ALA A 165 0.10 9.94 2.49
C ALA A 165 0.85 8.88 1.67
N ASP A 166 1.63 8.03 2.37
CA ASP A 166 2.02 6.71 1.85
C ASP A 166 0.86 5.72 2.07
N MET A 167 0.16 5.39 0.98
CA MET A 167 -0.93 4.42 0.96
C MET A 167 -0.53 3.12 0.25
N SER A 168 0.76 2.79 0.23
CA SER A 168 1.27 1.67 -0.57
C SER A 168 0.57 0.34 -0.28
N SER A 169 0.14 0.09 0.96
CA SER A 169 -0.44 -1.22 1.37
C SER A 169 -1.96 -1.26 1.44
N ASP A 170 -2.63 -0.13 1.34
CA ASP A 170 -4.06 0.02 1.63
C ASP A 170 -4.79 0.89 0.60
N ILE A 171 -4.10 1.44 -0.41
CA ILE A 171 -4.75 2.09 -1.55
C ILE A 171 -5.79 1.14 -2.19
N PHE A 172 -6.97 1.66 -2.52
CA PHE A 172 -8.13 0.89 -3.02
C PHE A 172 -8.72 -0.14 -2.04
N SER A 173 -8.32 -0.17 -0.77
CA SER A 173 -8.88 -1.12 0.21
C SER A 173 -10.18 -0.64 0.87
N ARG A 174 -10.36 0.68 0.95
CA ARG A 174 -11.49 1.39 1.55
C ARG A 174 -11.75 2.72 0.83
N PRO A 175 -12.97 3.27 0.90
CA PRO A 175 -13.21 4.66 0.51
C PRO A 175 -12.35 5.62 1.33
N ILE A 176 -11.84 6.65 0.68
CA ILE A 176 -11.08 7.76 1.28
C ILE A 176 -11.60 9.07 0.69
N ASP A 177 -11.63 10.14 1.48
CA ASP A 177 -11.87 11.48 0.95
C ASP A 177 -10.57 12.05 0.37
N ILE A 178 -10.41 11.95 -0.96
CA ILE A 178 -9.23 12.45 -1.67
C ILE A 178 -8.97 13.94 -1.38
N LYS A 179 -10.00 14.74 -1.07
CA LYS A 179 -9.84 16.18 -0.80
C LYS A 179 -9.08 16.47 0.49
N LYS A 180 -8.98 15.50 1.41
CA LYS A 180 -8.16 15.61 2.64
C LYS A 180 -6.66 15.48 2.38
N TYR A 181 -6.27 15.01 1.19
CA TYR A 181 -4.88 14.76 0.84
C TYR A 181 -4.44 15.66 -0.31
N ASP A 182 -3.19 16.13 -0.28
CA ASP A 182 -2.59 16.90 -1.38
C ASP A 182 -1.72 15.99 -2.25
N VAL A 183 -1.09 14.98 -1.64
CA VAL A 183 -0.38 13.92 -2.33
C VAL A 183 -0.69 12.58 -1.69
N ILE A 184 -1.09 11.61 -2.51
CA ILE A 184 -1.12 10.19 -2.15
C ILE A 184 -0.11 9.49 -3.05
N TYR A 185 0.71 8.62 -2.49
CA TYR A 185 1.52 7.70 -3.30
C TYR A 185 1.42 6.27 -2.80
N ALA A 186 1.58 5.33 -3.75
CA ALA A 186 1.53 3.91 -3.46
C ALA A 186 2.47 3.13 -4.38
N GLY A 187 3.47 2.46 -3.81
CA GLY A 187 4.22 1.43 -4.52
C GLY A 187 3.28 0.26 -4.85
N ALA A 188 3.14 -0.09 -6.12
CA ALA A 188 2.03 -0.92 -6.56
C ALA A 188 2.07 -2.38 -6.07
N GLN A 189 3.26 -2.89 -5.68
CA GLN A 189 3.54 -4.29 -5.37
C GLN A 189 2.80 -4.89 -4.16
N LYS A 190 1.97 -4.11 -3.48
CA LYS A 190 1.20 -4.59 -2.32
C LYS A 190 -0.27 -4.77 -2.66
N ASN A 191 -0.97 -3.75 -3.14
CA ASN A 191 -2.43 -3.84 -3.33
C ASN A 191 -2.93 -3.53 -4.75
N LEU A 192 -2.04 -3.27 -5.72
CA LEU A 192 -2.43 -2.81 -7.06
C LEU A 192 -1.88 -3.67 -8.21
N ALA A 193 -0.57 -3.85 -8.31
CA ALA A 193 0.08 -4.43 -9.49
C ALA A 193 1.41 -5.12 -9.13
N PRO A 194 2.10 -5.79 -10.06
CA PRO A 194 3.48 -6.22 -9.85
C PRO A 194 4.40 -5.05 -9.47
N SER A 195 5.53 -5.36 -8.83
CA SER A 195 6.58 -4.36 -8.60
C SER A 195 7.11 -3.76 -9.89
N GLY A 196 7.36 -2.46 -9.89
CA GLY A 196 7.93 -1.73 -11.03
C GLY A 196 7.22 -0.41 -11.33
N VAL A 197 5.99 -0.23 -10.83
CA VAL A 197 5.21 1.01 -10.97
C VAL A 197 4.77 1.56 -9.60
N THR A 198 4.64 2.88 -9.54
CA THR A 198 4.22 3.65 -8.37
C THR A 198 3.07 4.55 -8.79
N LEU A 199 1.94 4.42 -8.12
CA LEU A 199 0.82 5.33 -8.29
C LEU A 199 1.08 6.61 -7.49
N VAL A 200 0.80 7.77 -8.06
CA VAL A 200 0.76 9.05 -7.36
C VAL A 200 -0.54 9.76 -7.74
N ILE A 201 -1.26 10.29 -6.75
CA ILE A 201 -2.40 11.20 -6.93
C ILE A 201 -1.99 12.52 -6.31
N ILE A 202 -2.01 13.60 -7.08
CA ILE A 202 -1.42 14.88 -6.65
C ILE A 202 -2.29 16.06 -7.04
N LYS A 203 -2.51 16.96 -6.09
CA LYS A 203 -3.19 18.24 -6.34
C LYS A 203 -2.29 19.16 -7.14
N LYS A 204 -2.77 19.74 -8.24
CA LYS A 204 -1.91 20.50 -9.17
C LYS A 204 -1.37 21.80 -8.57
N ASP A 205 -2.20 22.50 -7.80
CA ASP A 205 -1.92 23.87 -7.35
C ASP A 205 -0.85 23.97 -6.26
N ILE A 206 -0.39 22.85 -5.68
CA ILE A 206 0.65 22.82 -4.65
C ILE A 206 2.07 22.87 -5.25
N LEU A 207 2.22 22.60 -6.55
CA LEU A 207 3.50 22.44 -7.21
C LEU A 207 4.13 23.76 -7.66
N GLY A 208 5.45 23.78 -7.83
CA GLY A 208 6.20 24.94 -8.33
C GLY A 208 6.37 26.07 -7.31
N LYS A 209 6.23 25.79 -6.01
CA LYS A 209 6.30 26.77 -4.91
C LYS A 209 7.64 26.79 -4.15
N VAL A 210 8.54 25.85 -4.48
CA VAL A 210 9.90 25.78 -3.93
C VAL A 210 10.87 26.56 -4.82
N ASP A 211 11.89 27.18 -4.20
CA ASP A 211 12.85 28.03 -4.92
C ASP A 211 14.03 27.23 -5.49
N ARG A 212 14.21 25.98 -5.04
CA ARG A 212 15.31 25.10 -5.45
C ARG A 212 15.09 24.54 -6.87
N PRO A 213 16.15 24.40 -7.69
CA PRO A 213 16.04 23.74 -8.99
C PRO A 213 15.72 22.26 -8.80
N ILE A 214 14.70 21.75 -9.49
CA ILE A 214 14.28 20.36 -9.43
C ILE A 214 14.77 19.62 -10.68
N PRO A 215 15.55 18.53 -10.54
CA PRO A 215 15.89 17.68 -11.68
C PRO A 215 14.65 17.12 -12.37
N THR A 216 14.64 17.17 -13.71
CA THR A 216 13.47 16.86 -14.55
C THR A 216 12.77 15.53 -14.21
N MET A 217 13.53 14.45 -13.97
CA MET A 217 12.94 13.14 -13.68
C MET A 217 12.21 13.05 -12.34
N ILE A 218 12.46 13.98 -11.41
CA ILE A 218 11.85 14.01 -10.09
C ILE A 218 10.93 15.22 -9.89
N ASP A 219 10.68 16.00 -10.95
CA ASP A 219 9.68 17.08 -10.95
C ASP A 219 8.31 16.51 -11.33
N TYR A 220 7.32 16.60 -10.43
CA TYR A 220 5.97 16.11 -10.73
C TYR A 220 5.33 16.84 -11.92
N ARG A 221 5.66 18.11 -12.14
CA ARG A 221 5.10 18.91 -13.26
C ARG A 221 5.52 18.33 -14.60
N THR A 222 6.73 17.80 -14.70
CA THR A 222 7.20 17.10 -15.91
C THR A 222 6.36 15.86 -16.20
N HIS A 223 6.05 15.07 -15.18
CA HIS A 223 5.24 13.85 -15.34
C HIS A 223 3.76 14.16 -15.60
N ILE A 224 3.24 15.27 -15.07
CA ILE A 224 1.90 15.77 -15.38
C ILE A 224 1.84 16.21 -16.85
N ASP A 225 2.77 17.07 -17.30
CA ASP A 225 2.81 17.58 -18.68
C ASP A 225 2.94 16.47 -19.72
N LYS A 226 3.62 15.37 -19.37
CA LYS A 226 3.82 14.21 -20.24
C LYS A 226 2.94 13.03 -19.91
N GLU A 227 1.91 13.21 -19.09
CA GLU A 227 0.88 12.19 -18.87
C GLU A 227 1.50 10.84 -18.41
N SER A 228 2.41 10.90 -17.42
CA SER A 228 3.22 9.76 -16.91
C SER A 228 4.21 9.13 -17.90
N MET A 229 4.31 9.68 -19.11
CA MET A 229 5.12 9.16 -20.19
C MET A 229 6.19 10.18 -20.57
N PHE A 230 6.88 10.81 -19.62
CA PHE A 230 8.01 11.69 -19.96
C PHE A 230 9.15 10.88 -20.60
N ASN A 231 9.57 9.81 -19.93
CA ASN A 231 10.44 8.77 -20.48
C ASN A 231 9.64 7.46 -20.66
N THR A 232 10.32 6.39 -21.07
CA THR A 232 9.70 5.06 -21.23
C THR A 232 9.13 4.56 -19.89
N PRO A 233 7.79 4.40 -19.76
CA PRO A 233 7.16 3.88 -18.55
C PRO A 233 7.32 2.35 -18.45
N PRO A 234 7.06 1.75 -17.28
CA PRO A 234 7.11 0.31 -17.10
C PRO A 234 5.84 -0.33 -17.71
N THR A 235 5.89 -0.67 -18.99
CA THR A 235 4.69 -1.03 -19.78
C THR A 235 3.90 -2.21 -19.21
N VAL A 236 4.58 -3.31 -18.84
CA VAL A 236 3.92 -4.49 -18.25
C VAL A 236 3.30 -4.17 -16.88
N PRO A 237 4.02 -3.56 -15.90
CA PRO A 237 3.40 -3.16 -14.63
C PRO A 237 2.22 -2.20 -14.76
N VAL A 238 2.27 -1.23 -15.68
CA VAL A 238 1.13 -0.32 -15.94
C VAL A 238 -0.07 -1.09 -16.51
N PHE A 239 0.17 -1.98 -17.49
CA PHE A 239 -0.90 -2.82 -18.03
C PHE A 239 -1.53 -3.72 -16.96
N ALA A 240 -0.72 -4.34 -16.10
CA ALA A 240 -1.21 -5.16 -15.00
C ALA A 240 -2.02 -4.31 -13.99
N ALA A 241 -1.60 -3.07 -13.71
CA ALA A 241 -2.36 -2.15 -12.89
C ALA A 241 -3.74 -1.85 -13.51
N LEU A 242 -3.79 -1.58 -14.83
CA LEU A 242 -5.04 -1.42 -15.55
C LEU A 242 -5.98 -2.63 -15.38
N MET A 243 -5.45 -3.85 -15.53
CA MET A 243 -6.26 -5.07 -15.36
C MET A 243 -6.80 -5.21 -13.92
N THR A 244 -5.99 -4.89 -12.91
CA THR A 244 -6.48 -4.88 -11.51
C THR A 244 -7.56 -3.81 -11.30
N LEU A 245 -7.42 -2.62 -11.89
CA LEU A 245 -8.42 -1.56 -11.78
C LEU A 245 -9.76 -1.96 -12.43
N ARG A 246 -9.72 -2.60 -13.60
CA ARG A 246 -10.91 -3.19 -14.22
C ARG A 246 -11.54 -4.26 -13.33
N TRP A 247 -10.73 -5.17 -12.79
CA TRP A 247 -11.20 -6.19 -11.85
C TRP A 247 -11.88 -5.57 -10.62
N LEU A 248 -11.30 -4.52 -10.03
CA LEU A 248 -11.90 -3.79 -8.90
C LEU A 248 -13.28 -3.23 -9.27
N LYS A 249 -13.38 -2.56 -10.43
CA LYS A 249 -14.64 -2.01 -10.93
C LYS A 249 -15.70 -3.09 -11.15
N GLU A 250 -15.34 -4.18 -11.82
CA GLU A 250 -16.22 -5.33 -12.06
C GLU A 250 -16.68 -6.03 -10.77
N ASN A 251 -15.89 -5.93 -9.70
CA ASN A 251 -16.18 -6.53 -8.39
C ASN A 251 -16.89 -5.58 -7.41
N GLY A 252 -17.56 -4.55 -7.94
CA GLY A 252 -18.39 -3.62 -7.16
C GLY A 252 -17.64 -2.40 -6.60
N GLY A 253 -16.40 -2.18 -7.05
CA GLY A 253 -15.59 -1.02 -6.66
C GLY A 253 -15.16 -1.04 -5.20
N ILE A 254 -14.74 0.14 -4.72
CA ILE A 254 -14.01 0.26 -3.44
C ILE A 254 -14.89 0.00 -2.22
N LYS A 255 -16.18 0.34 -2.28
CA LYS A 255 -17.14 0.07 -1.19
C LYS A 255 -17.34 -1.44 -0.97
N GLU A 256 -17.38 -2.23 -2.04
CA GLU A 256 -17.46 -3.69 -1.93
C GLU A 256 -16.13 -4.31 -1.51
N MET A 257 -15.00 -3.74 -1.92
CA MET A 257 -13.69 -4.16 -1.42
C MET A 257 -13.56 -3.95 0.09
N GLU A 258 -14.04 -2.82 0.60
CA GLU A 258 -14.03 -2.55 2.04
C GLU A 258 -14.78 -3.62 2.82
N LYS A 259 -16.01 -3.96 2.40
CA LYS A 259 -16.80 -5.02 3.04
C LYS A 259 -16.05 -6.35 3.07
N LYS A 260 -15.45 -6.74 1.94
CA LYS A 260 -14.65 -7.97 1.82
C LYS A 260 -13.43 -7.93 2.74
N ASN A 261 -12.74 -6.80 2.80
CA ASN A 261 -11.55 -6.63 3.64
C ASN A 261 -11.88 -6.63 5.13
N ILE A 262 -12.98 -6.00 5.54
CA ILE A 262 -13.51 -6.08 6.91
C ILE A 262 -13.81 -7.54 7.27
N ALA A 263 -14.50 -8.28 6.41
CA ALA A 263 -14.84 -9.68 6.67
C ALA A 263 -13.60 -10.57 6.84
N LYS A 264 -12.57 -10.41 5.99
CA LYS A 264 -11.29 -11.13 6.10
C LYS A 264 -10.55 -10.80 7.39
N ALA A 265 -10.40 -9.51 7.69
CA ALA A 265 -9.71 -9.07 8.89
C ALA A 265 -10.44 -9.56 10.14
N LYS A 266 -11.77 -9.44 10.18
CA LYS A 266 -12.60 -9.94 11.28
C LYS A 266 -12.41 -11.44 11.49
N LEU A 267 -12.47 -12.25 10.42
CA LEU A 267 -12.30 -13.70 10.52
C LEU A 267 -10.98 -14.08 11.21
N LEU A 268 -9.89 -13.40 10.85
CA LEU A 268 -8.57 -13.68 11.44
C LEU A 268 -8.40 -13.08 12.85
N TYR A 269 -8.87 -11.86 13.09
CA TYR A 269 -8.77 -11.25 14.42
C TYR A 269 -9.68 -11.94 15.44
N ASP A 270 -10.89 -12.38 15.06
CA ASP A 270 -11.76 -13.17 15.94
C ASP A 270 -11.05 -14.44 16.41
N GLU A 271 -10.32 -15.12 15.50
CA GLU A 271 -9.50 -16.28 15.84
C GLU A 271 -8.37 -15.89 16.80
N LEU A 272 -7.62 -14.83 16.50
CA LEU A 272 -6.51 -14.37 17.34
C LEU A 272 -6.95 -13.93 18.74
N ASP A 273 -8.12 -13.31 18.87
CA ASP A 273 -8.62 -12.82 20.16
C ASP A 273 -9.14 -13.96 21.06
N ARG A 274 -9.56 -15.09 20.48
CA ARG A 274 -10.12 -16.23 21.21
C ARG A 274 -9.16 -17.41 21.39
N ASN A 275 -8.05 -17.44 20.65
CA ASN A 275 -7.08 -18.53 20.68
C ASN A 275 -6.10 -18.36 21.86
N LYS A 276 -5.80 -19.44 22.59
CA LYS A 276 -4.91 -19.39 23.76
C LYS A 276 -3.42 -19.31 23.38
N MET A 277 -3.05 -19.77 22.19
CA MET A 277 -1.66 -19.93 21.75
C MET A 277 -1.15 -18.76 20.91
N PHE A 278 -2.03 -17.92 20.38
CA PHE A 278 -1.65 -16.78 19.54
C PHE A 278 -2.22 -15.50 20.11
N VAL A 279 -1.50 -14.38 19.94
CA VAL A 279 -2.00 -13.05 20.30
C VAL A 279 -1.68 -12.04 19.20
N PRO A 280 -2.59 -11.09 18.90
CA PRO A 280 -2.31 -10.02 17.97
C PRO A 280 -1.25 -9.08 18.55
N ASN A 281 -0.33 -8.60 17.71
CA ASN A 281 0.70 -7.65 18.15
C ASN A 281 0.12 -6.27 18.49
N ILE A 282 -1.04 -5.93 17.93
CA ILE A 282 -1.72 -4.66 18.10
C ILE A 282 -2.82 -4.81 19.16
N PRO A 283 -2.61 -4.29 20.38
CA PRO A 283 -3.54 -4.51 21.49
C PRO A 283 -4.85 -3.76 21.31
N ASN A 284 -4.83 -2.53 20.78
CA ASN A 284 -6.03 -1.74 20.56
C ASN A 284 -6.70 -2.15 19.23
N PRO A 285 -7.95 -2.67 19.23
CA PRO A 285 -8.64 -3.06 18.01
C PRO A 285 -8.80 -1.93 16.98
N GLU A 286 -8.91 -0.68 17.41
CA GLU A 286 -9.05 0.48 16.51
C GLU A 286 -7.79 0.75 15.67
N ASP A 287 -6.63 0.31 16.14
CA ASP A 287 -5.36 0.53 15.46
C ASP A 287 -5.00 -0.64 14.54
N ARG A 288 -5.76 -1.74 14.58
CA ARG A 288 -5.47 -2.98 13.85
C ARG A 288 -5.62 -2.80 12.35
N SER A 289 -4.58 -3.14 11.61
CA SER A 289 -4.61 -3.16 10.16
C SER A 289 -5.57 -4.23 9.64
N ARG A 290 -6.39 -3.85 8.66
CA ARG A 290 -7.22 -4.73 7.85
C ARG A 290 -6.45 -5.38 6.71
N MET A 291 -5.23 -4.91 6.41
CA MET A 291 -4.40 -5.39 5.31
C MET A 291 -3.26 -6.30 5.76
N ASN A 292 -2.63 -6.01 6.89
CA ASN A 292 -1.46 -6.73 7.40
C ASN A 292 -1.66 -7.08 8.87
N VAL A 293 -2.18 -8.29 9.11
CA VAL A 293 -2.42 -8.80 10.46
C VAL A 293 -1.12 -9.40 11.01
N THR A 294 -0.61 -8.84 12.11
CA THR A 294 0.60 -9.29 12.79
C THR A 294 0.26 -9.91 14.13
N PHE A 295 0.89 -11.04 14.42
CA PHE A 295 0.62 -11.81 15.63
C PHE A 295 1.85 -12.62 16.04
N VAL A 296 1.90 -13.02 17.29
CA VAL A 296 2.98 -13.83 17.89
C VAL A 296 2.37 -15.02 18.64
N MET A 297 3.22 -15.97 19.02
CA MET A 297 2.82 -16.93 20.04
C MET A 297 2.50 -16.20 21.35
N ALA A 298 1.46 -16.64 22.05
CA ALA A 298 1.10 -16.13 23.36
C ALA A 298 2.21 -16.46 24.38
N PRO A 299 2.34 -15.67 25.47
CA PRO A 299 3.32 -15.96 26.52
C PRO A 299 3.20 -17.39 27.06
N GLY A 300 4.30 -18.12 27.10
CA GLY A 300 4.35 -19.53 27.49
C GLY A 300 4.18 -20.53 26.33
N PHE A 301 4.10 -20.06 25.09
CA PHE A 301 4.02 -20.89 23.88
C PHE A 301 5.09 -20.52 22.83
N GLU A 302 6.11 -19.74 23.20
CA GLU A 302 7.11 -19.21 22.27
C GLU A 302 7.91 -20.30 21.54
N GLU A 303 8.16 -21.45 22.17
CA GLU A 303 8.88 -22.59 21.59
C GLU A 303 8.17 -23.20 20.38
N PHE A 304 6.86 -22.97 20.27
CA PHE A 304 6.00 -23.55 19.23
C PHE A 304 5.99 -22.73 17.93
N GLU A 305 6.68 -21.58 17.88
CA GLU A 305 6.70 -20.71 16.68
C GLU A 305 7.12 -21.48 15.41
N LYS A 306 8.20 -22.27 15.53
CA LYS A 306 8.73 -23.06 14.40
C LYS A 306 7.76 -24.17 13.99
N GLU A 307 7.17 -24.86 14.96
CA GLU A 307 6.24 -25.96 14.70
C GLU A 307 4.98 -25.46 13.99
N PHE A 308 4.44 -24.30 14.39
CA PHE A 308 3.31 -23.71 13.69
C PHE A 308 3.63 -23.33 12.24
N LEU A 309 4.85 -22.84 11.94
CA LEU A 309 5.27 -22.61 10.55
C LEU A 309 5.28 -23.90 9.73
N GLU A 310 5.65 -25.04 10.33
CA GLU A 310 5.61 -26.35 9.68
C GLU A 310 4.17 -26.81 9.41
N VAL A 311 3.25 -26.58 10.37
CA VAL A 311 1.81 -26.85 10.19
C VAL A 311 1.23 -25.97 9.08
N ALA A 312 1.51 -24.67 9.08
CA ALA A 312 1.06 -23.78 8.03
C ALA A 312 1.59 -24.20 6.65
N ALA A 313 2.86 -24.59 6.56
CA ALA A 313 3.45 -25.09 5.33
C ALA A 313 2.77 -26.38 4.83
N ALA A 314 2.37 -27.29 5.72
CA ALA A 314 1.61 -28.49 5.38
C ALA A 314 0.23 -28.17 4.78
N HIS A 315 -0.36 -27.03 5.17
CA HIS A 315 -1.59 -26.47 4.59
C HIS A 315 -1.36 -25.65 3.31
N ASN A 316 -0.15 -25.68 2.73
CA ASN A 316 0.27 -24.86 1.58
C ASN A 316 0.14 -23.34 1.80
N ILE A 317 0.23 -22.91 3.06
CA ILE A 317 0.26 -21.49 3.43
C ILE A 317 1.70 -21.00 3.30
N VAL A 318 1.91 -19.93 2.53
CA VAL A 318 3.22 -19.31 2.32
C VAL A 318 3.20 -17.83 2.66
N GLY A 319 4.34 -17.28 3.05
CA GLY A 319 4.50 -15.84 3.28
C GLY A 319 4.02 -15.33 4.65
N ILE A 320 3.72 -16.22 5.61
CA ILE A 320 3.25 -15.83 6.95
C ILE A 320 4.38 -15.58 7.97
N LYS A 321 5.63 -15.91 7.66
CA LYS A 321 6.76 -15.63 8.55
C LYS A 321 6.90 -14.12 8.74
N GLY A 322 6.91 -13.68 9.99
CA GLY A 322 7.00 -12.28 10.37
C GLY A 322 8.27 -11.60 9.87
N HIS A 323 8.24 -10.28 9.80
CA HIS A 323 9.42 -9.51 9.40
C HIS A 323 10.51 -9.65 10.48
N ARG A 324 11.77 -9.80 10.06
CA ARG A 324 12.93 -10.01 10.96
C ARG A 324 13.08 -9.03 12.12
N SER A 325 12.53 -7.82 12.00
CA SER A 325 12.62 -6.78 13.04
C SER A 325 11.52 -6.89 14.11
N VAL A 326 10.50 -7.71 13.88
CA VAL A 326 9.36 -7.91 14.80
C VAL A 326 9.31 -9.34 15.31
N GLY A 327 9.68 -10.33 14.49
CA GLY A 327 9.50 -11.75 14.81
C GLY A 327 8.06 -12.21 14.57
N GLY A 328 7.72 -13.42 15.05
CA GLY A 328 6.38 -13.98 14.96
C GLY A 328 5.86 -14.14 13.54
N PHE A 329 4.61 -13.75 13.33
CA PHE A 329 3.85 -13.99 12.12
C PHE A 329 3.22 -12.72 11.54
N ARG A 330 2.99 -12.75 10.23
CA ARG A 330 2.26 -11.72 9.52
C ARG A 330 1.46 -12.30 8.36
N ALA A 331 0.15 -12.19 8.42
CA ALA A 331 -0.75 -12.52 7.31
C ALA A 331 -1.13 -11.24 6.55
N SER A 332 -0.69 -11.12 5.29
CA SER A 332 -1.11 -10.00 4.43
C SER A 332 -2.32 -10.40 3.59
N ILE A 333 -3.44 -9.71 3.82
CA ILE A 333 -4.78 -10.08 3.34
C ILE A 333 -5.38 -9.00 2.43
N TYR A 334 -4.53 -8.45 1.55
CA TYR A 334 -4.83 -7.46 0.49
C TYR A 334 -6.07 -7.79 -0.35
N ASN A 335 -6.53 -6.86 -1.19
CA ASN A 335 -7.77 -6.98 -1.97
C ASN A 335 -7.92 -8.32 -2.70
N ALA A 336 -6.84 -8.78 -3.34
CA ALA A 336 -6.80 -10.02 -4.11
C ALA A 336 -6.80 -11.30 -3.25
N MET A 337 -6.59 -11.21 -1.94
CA MET A 337 -6.65 -12.35 -1.03
C MET A 337 -8.11 -12.84 -0.91
N PRO A 338 -8.43 -14.09 -1.28
CA PRO A 338 -9.74 -14.67 -1.07
C PRO A 338 -9.98 -14.97 0.43
N ILE A 339 -11.22 -14.84 0.90
CA ILE A 339 -11.57 -15.11 2.30
C ILE A 339 -11.34 -16.58 2.67
N GLU A 340 -11.46 -17.49 1.70
CA GLU A 340 -11.22 -18.92 1.89
C GLU A 340 -9.77 -19.20 2.26
N SER A 341 -8.81 -18.43 1.70
CA SER A 341 -7.40 -18.54 2.10
C SER A 341 -7.18 -18.11 3.54
N VAL A 342 -7.88 -17.07 4.00
CA VAL A 342 -7.85 -16.64 5.41
C VAL A 342 -8.46 -17.73 6.30
N GLY A 343 -9.55 -18.37 5.85
CA GLY A 343 -10.14 -19.52 6.52
C GLY A 343 -9.17 -20.69 6.69
N VAL A 344 -8.38 -21.02 5.67
CA VAL A 344 -7.35 -22.08 5.76
C VAL A 344 -6.30 -21.76 6.82
N LEU A 345 -5.90 -20.49 6.98
CA LEU A 345 -5.00 -20.08 8.07
C LEU A 345 -5.67 -20.23 9.44
N VAL A 346 -6.93 -19.83 9.58
CA VAL A 346 -7.70 -19.99 10.83
C VAL A 346 -7.86 -21.47 11.21
N GLU A 347 -8.14 -22.34 10.24
CA GLU A 347 -8.22 -23.79 10.50
C GLU A 347 -6.85 -24.37 10.90
N ALA A 348 -5.75 -23.94 10.27
CA ALA A 348 -4.41 -24.33 10.71
C ALA A 348 -4.12 -23.88 12.16
N MET A 349 -4.55 -22.69 12.56
CA MET A 349 -4.42 -22.20 13.94
C MET A 349 -5.25 -23.03 14.93
N LYS A 350 -6.48 -23.38 14.58
CA LYS A 350 -7.36 -24.27 15.37
C LYS A 350 -6.78 -25.67 15.54
N GLU A 351 -6.33 -26.27 14.44
CA GLU A 351 -5.71 -27.60 14.47
C GLU A 351 -4.44 -27.61 15.32
N PHE A 352 -3.68 -26.51 15.29
CA PHE A 352 -2.49 -26.36 16.13
C PHE A 352 -2.87 -26.24 17.61
N GLU A 353 -3.83 -25.37 17.93
CA GLU A 353 -4.36 -25.20 19.29
C GLU A 353 -5.00 -26.47 19.86
N ALA A 354 -5.63 -27.32 19.04
CA ALA A 354 -6.24 -28.56 19.52
C ALA A 354 -5.20 -29.65 19.87
N LYS A 355 -3.97 -29.54 19.36
CA LYS A 355 -2.89 -30.51 19.59
C LYS A 355 -2.03 -30.19 20.82
N HIS A 356 -2.15 -28.99 21.37
CA HIS A 356 -1.36 -28.43 22.48
C HIS A 356 -2.29 -27.84 23.54
#